data_AF-X1UZG1-F1
#
_entry.id   AF-X1UZG1-F1
#
_cell.length_a   1.000
_cell.length_b   1.000
_cell.length_c   1.000
_cell.angle_alpha   90.00
_cell.angle_beta   90.00
_cell.angle_gamma   90.00
#
_symmetry.space_group_name_H-M   'P 1'
#
loop_
_entity.id
_entity.type
_entity.pdbx_description
1 polymer ?
#
loop_
_entity_poly.entity_id
_entity_poly.type
_entity_poly.pdbx_seq_one_letter_code
_entity_poly.pdbx_strand_id
1 'polypeptide(L)'
;MKDILEKQKELMNYIPHGHKVPDRVQGSVVASMGIIEETMEYLNAIGFKSWRPIPLPRASQLEELTDILFFYSELVIYSGFTFEDIKEEYYRKWEVNMDRY
;
A
#
# COMPACT_ATOMS: atom_id res chain seq x y z
N MET A 1 5.17 -4.26 -37.86
CA MET A 1 4.62 -3.66 -36.64
C MET A 1 5.04 -2.20 -36.64
N LYS A 2 4.13 -1.23 -36.59
CA LYS A 2 4.52 0.07 -36.02
C LYS A 2 5.10 -0.24 -34.64
N ASP A 3 6.26 0.33 -34.31
CA ASP A 3 6.99 -0.04 -33.11
C ASP A 3 6.06 0.15 -31.90
N ILE A 4 5.91 -0.89 -31.06
CA ILE A 4 5.01 -0.85 -29.90
C ILE A 4 5.35 0.35 -29.00
N LEU A 5 6.63 0.74 -28.98
CA LEU A 5 7.10 1.92 -28.26
C LEU A 5 6.63 3.23 -28.90
N GLU A 6 6.51 3.31 -30.23
CA GLU A 6 5.93 4.48 -30.91
C GLU A 6 4.45 4.63 -30.55
N LYS A 7 3.70 3.52 -30.54
CA LYS A 7 2.29 3.54 -30.11
C LYS A 7 2.11 3.90 -28.64
N GLN A 8 3.03 3.46 -27.77
CA GLN A 8 3.02 3.90 -26.38
C GLN A 8 3.30 5.41 -26.24
N LYS A 9 4.25 5.94 -27.01
CA LYS A 9 4.55 7.40 -27.02
C LYS A 9 3.35 8.21 -27.51
N GLU A 10 2.67 7.78 -28.56
CA GLU A 10 1.43 8.41 -29.03
C GLU A 10 0.39 8.48 -27.91
N LEU A 11 0.18 7.37 -27.19
CA LEU A 11 -0.76 7.30 -26.07
C LEU A 11 -0.36 8.23 -24.92
N MET A 12 0.90 8.23 -24.50
CA MET A 12 1.41 9.08 -23.42
C MET A 12 1.20 10.57 -23.72
N ASN A 13 1.32 10.98 -24.99
CA ASN A 13 1.07 12.36 -25.42
C ASN A 13 -0.42 12.69 -25.56
N TYR A 14 -1.27 11.69 -25.82
CA TYR A 14 -2.72 11.86 -25.95
C TYR A 14 -3.44 12.00 -24.61
N ILE A 15 -2.95 11.33 -23.55
CA ILE A 15 -3.61 11.32 -22.23
C ILE A 15 -3.70 12.74 -21.66
N PRO A 16 -4.92 13.28 -21.47
CA PRO A 16 -5.10 14.60 -20.88
C PRO A 16 -4.54 14.61 -19.45
N HIS A 17 -3.74 15.63 -19.13
CA HIS A 17 -3.00 15.79 -17.85
C HIS A 17 -1.77 14.87 -17.67
N GLY A 18 -1.48 14.00 -18.64
CA GLY A 18 -0.30 13.13 -18.66
C GLY A 18 -0.27 12.10 -17.52
N HIS A 19 0.92 11.54 -17.24
CA HIS A 19 1.17 10.59 -16.15
C HIS A 19 1.73 11.28 -14.88
N LYS A 20 1.52 12.58 -14.74
CA LYS A 20 2.03 13.33 -13.59
C LYS A 20 1.15 13.03 -12.38
N VAL A 21 1.76 12.53 -11.33
CA VAL A 21 1.11 12.44 -10.01
C VAL A 21 1.10 13.85 -9.42
N PRO A 22 -0.07 14.42 -9.06
CA PRO A 22 -0.12 15.71 -8.41
C PRO A 22 0.67 15.70 -7.09
N ASP A 23 1.45 16.75 -6.82
CA ASP A 23 2.29 16.85 -5.61
C ASP A 23 1.51 16.54 -4.32
N ARG A 24 0.26 17.01 -4.24
CA ARG A 24 -0.64 16.79 -3.09
C ARG A 24 -0.94 15.32 -2.78
N VAL A 25 -0.85 14.42 -3.75
CA VAL A 25 -1.09 12.97 -3.54
C VAL A 25 0.20 12.15 -3.62
N GLN A 26 1.33 12.78 -3.91
CA GLN A 26 2.60 12.10 -4.09
C GLN A 26 3.03 11.35 -2.82
N GLY A 27 2.88 11.99 -1.65
CA GLY A 27 3.16 11.35 -0.35
C GLY A 27 2.30 10.12 -0.12
N SER A 28 0.99 10.20 -0.35
CA SER A 28 0.08 9.06 -0.24
C SER A 28 0.42 7.93 -1.21
N VAL A 29 0.86 8.25 -2.44
CA VAL A 29 1.31 7.23 -3.43
C VAL A 29 2.55 6.50 -2.92
N VAL A 30 3.56 7.24 -2.45
CA VAL A 30 4.80 6.65 -1.93
C VAL A 30 4.50 5.77 -0.71
N ALA A 31 3.75 6.28 0.27
CA ALA A 31 3.37 5.53 1.46
C ALA A 31 2.56 4.26 1.11
N SER A 32 1.61 4.37 0.16
CA SER A 32 0.83 3.21 -0.29
C SER A 32 1.69 2.15 -0.98
N MET A 33 2.68 2.56 -1.78
CA MET A 33 3.63 1.63 -2.39
C MET A 33 4.51 0.96 -1.33
N GLY A 34 4.99 1.72 -0.34
CA GLY A 34 5.74 1.17 0.80
C GLY A 34 4.95 0.09 1.54
N ILE A 35 3.68 0.34 1.88
CA ILE A 35 2.81 -0.69 2.50
C ILE A 35 2.77 -1.97 1.66
N ILE A 36 2.63 -1.85 0.33
CA ILE A 36 2.58 -3.01 -0.57
C ILE A 36 3.91 -3.76 -0.53
N GLU A 37 5.03 -3.05 -0.63
CA GLU A 37 6.37 -3.62 -0.61
C GLU A 37 6.66 -4.34 0.70
N GLU A 38 6.47 -3.68 1.84
CA GLU A 38 6.70 -4.27 3.18
C GLU A 38 5.74 -5.42 3.49
N THR A 39 4.52 -5.40 2.94
CA THR A 39 3.62 -6.55 3.03
C THR A 39 4.19 -7.76 2.28
N MET A 40 4.82 -7.54 1.12
CA MET A 40 5.48 -8.61 0.37
C MET A 40 6.74 -9.12 1.07
N GLU A 41 7.46 -8.24 1.77
CA GLU A 41 8.60 -8.60 2.64
C GLU A 41 8.13 -9.46 3.82
N TYR A 42 7.07 -9.04 4.52
CA TYR A 42 6.45 -9.82 5.58
C TYR A 42 6.00 -11.22 5.12
N LEU A 43 5.34 -11.30 3.95
CA LEU A 43 4.96 -12.60 3.38
C LEU A 43 6.18 -13.51 3.19
N ASN A 44 7.28 -12.98 2.66
CA ASN A 44 8.53 -13.72 2.54
C ASN A 44 9.07 -14.13 3.92
N ALA A 45 9.02 -13.23 4.91
CA ALA A 45 9.51 -13.47 6.26
C ALA A 45 8.76 -14.60 6.99
N ILE A 46 7.47 -14.78 6.72
CA ILE A 46 6.69 -15.91 7.28
C ILE A 46 6.83 -17.22 6.49
N GLY A 47 7.63 -17.24 5.41
CA GLY A 47 7.85 -18.43 4.62
C GLY A 47 6.66 -18.82 3.73
N PHE A 48 5.89 -17.86 3.19
CA PHE A 48 4.67 -18.19 2.41
C PHE A 48 4.95 -18.98 1.12
N LYS A 49 6.15 -18.85 0.55
CA LYS A 49 6.51 -19.46 -0.74
C LYS A 49 6.64 -20.97 -0.55
N SER A 50 5.89 -21.75 -1.32
CA SER A 50 5.93 -23.22 -1.23
C SER A 50 7.32 -23.82 -1.47
N TRP A 51 8.18 -23.15 -2.24
CA TRP A 51 9.58 -23.54 -2.47
C TRP A 51 10.59 -22.94 -1.48
N ARG A 52 10.14 -22.09 -0.54
CA ARG A 52 10.90 -21.59 0.62
C ARG A 52 9.97 -21.46 1.84
N PRO A 53 9.54 -22.59 2.43
CA PRO A 53 8.54 -22.59 3.50
C PRO A 53 9.12 -22.23 4.88
N ILE A 54 10.43 -21.98 4.97
CA ILE A 54 11.12 -21.78 6.25
C ILE A 54 10.97 -20.30 6.62
N PRO A 55 10.24 -19.97 7.71
CA PRO A 55 10.11 -18.60 8.16
C PRO A 55 11.45 -18.07 8.69
N LEU A 56 11.65 -16.77 8.53
CA LEU A 56 12.70 -16.01 9.21
C LEU A 56 12.42 -15.95 10.72
N PRO A 57 13.43 -15.59 11.55
CA PRO A 57 13.21 -15.38 12.98
C PRO A 57 12.06 -14.40 13.27
N ARG A 58 11.37 -14.59 14.39
CA ARG A 58 10.24 -13.73 14.81
C ARG A 58 10.60 -12.24 14.86
N ALA A 59 11.85 -11.91 15.18
CA ALA A 59 12.33 -10.54 15.20
C ALA A 59 12.22 -9.89 13.82
N SER A 60 12.67 -10.58 12.76
CA SER A 60 12.55 -10.09 11.37
C SER A 60 11.08 -9.98 10.94
N GLN A 61 10.23 -10.93 11.30
CA GLN A 61 8.78 -10.82 11.00
C GLN A 61 8.13 -9.59 11.66
N LEU A 62 8.56 -9.25 12.89
CA LEU A 62 8.07 -8.09 13.60
C LEU A 62 8.60 -6.78 13.00
N GLU A 63 9.83 -6.78 12.49
CA GLU A 63 10.43 -5.67 11.75
C GLU A 63 9.55 -5.30 10.55
N GLU A 64 9.22 -6.27 9.69
CA GLU A 64 8.36 -5.99 8.51
C GLU A 64 6.97 -5.48 8.91
N LEU A 65 6.35 -6.03 9.96
CA LEU A 65 5.08 -5.52 10.48
C LEU A 65 5.19 -4.08 10.99
N THR A 66 6.35 -3.72 11.53
CA THR A 66 6.63 -2.37 12.01
C THR A 66 6.82 -1.42 10.83
N ASP A 67 7.49 -1.84 9.76
CA ASP A 67 7.69 -1.04 8.55
C ASP A 67 6.37 -0.81 7.80
N ILE A 68 5.48 -1.81 7.75
CA ILE A 68 4.09 -1.61 7.32
C ILE A 68 3.40 -0.53 8.15
N LEU A 69 3.58 -0.51 9.47
CA LEU A 69 3.00 0.50 10.34
C LEU A 69 3.61 1.89 10.11
N PHE A 70 4.91 1.99 9.83
CA PHE A 70 5.56 3.25 9.47
C PHE A 70 4.89 3.87 8.23
N PHE A 71 4.80 3.11 7.14
CA PHE A 71 4.15 3.60 5.92
C PHE A 71 2.65 3.82 6.07
N TYR A 72 1.96 3.01 6.87
CA TYR A 72 0.56 3.28 7.20
C TYR A 72 0.40 4.61 7.94
N SER A 73 1.27 4.91 8.90
CA SER A 73 1.26 6.19 9.63
C SER A 73 1.49 7.37 8.69
N GLU A 74 2.45 7.26 7.77
CA GLU A 74 2.67 8.26 6.73
C GLU A 74 1.44 8.46 5.84
N LEU A 75 0.80 7.37 5.41
CA LEU A 75 -0.42 7.43 4.60
C LEU A 75 -1.54 8.17 5.31
N VAL A 76 -1.73 7.92 6.61
CA VAL A 76 -2.71 8.61 7.45
C VAL A 76 -2.45 10.11 7.48
N ILE A 77 -1.20 10.51 7.73
CA ILE A 77 -0.78 11.92 7.75
C ILE A 77 -1.02 12.58 6.39
N TYR A 78 -0.56 11.98 5.29
CA TYR A 78 -0.73 12.54 3.94
C TYR A 78 -2.19 12.61 3.50
N SER A 79 -3.05 11.74 4.05
CA SER A 79 -4.49 11.74 3.77
C SER A 79 -5.27 12.75 4.64
N GLY A 80 -4.60 13.41 5.59
CA GLY A 80 -5.21 14.41 6.47
C GLY A 80 -6.09 13.83 7.58
N PHE A 81 -5.87 12.57 7.94
CA PHE A 81 -6.57 11.88 9.03
C PHE A 81 -5.69 11.73 10.26
N THR A 82 -6.31 11.37 11.37
CA THR A 82 -5.66 10.95 12.60
C THR A 82 -5.98 9.47 12.89
N PHE A 83 -5.23 8.85 13.80
CA PHE A 83 -5.60 7.52 14.28
C PHE A 83 -6.91 7.48 15.07
N GLU A 84 -7.35 8.61 15.64
CA GLU A 84 -8.66 8.66 16.29
C GLU A 84 -9.79 8.59 15.26
N ASP A 85 -9.67 9.32 14.13
CA ASP A 85 -10.64 9.22 13.02
C ASP A 85 -10.79 7.77 12.53
N ILE A 86 -9.66 7.07 12.40
CA ILE A 86 -9.64 5.65 11.98
C ILE A 86 -10.27 4.76 13.05
N LYS A 87 -9.99 5.01 14.33
CA LYS A 87 -10.54 4.23 15.44
C LYS A 87 -12.05 4.36 15.50
N GLU A 88 -12.56 5.58 15.40
CA GLU A 88 -14.00 5.87 15.37
C GLU A 88 -14.69 5.16 14.20
N GLU A 89 -14.13 5.28 12.99
CA GLU A 89 -14.67 4.61 11.80
C GLU A 89 -14.60 3.08 11.89
N TYR A 90 -13.54 2.53 12.50
CA TYR A 90 -13.44 1.09 12.76
C TYR A 90 -14.58 0.59 13.65
N TYR A 91 -14.85 1.26 14.78
CA TYR A 91 -15.92 0.86 15.69
C TYR A 91 -17.30 1.01 15.06
N ARG A 92 -17.56 2.11 14.36
CA ARG A 92 -18.79 2.30 13.59
C ARG A 92 -19.01 1.18 12.58
N LYS A 93 -17.97 0.76 11.86
CA LYS A 93 -18.03 -0.33 10.88
C LYS A 93 -18.16 -1.70 11.54
N TRP A 94 -17.56 -1.89 12.71
CA TRP A 94 -17.69 -3.10 13.51
C TRP A 94 -19.13 -3.30 13.98
N GLU A 95 -19.78 -2.27 14.53
CA GLU A 95 -21.20 -2.32 14.94
C GLU A 95 -22.11 -2.72 13.77
N VAL A 96 -21.95 -2.05 12.62
CA VAL A 96 -22.72 -2.38 11.40
C VAL A 96 -22.52 -3.83 10.96
N ASN A 97 -21.33 -4.41 11.14
CA ASN A 97 -21.06 -5.80 10.79
C ASN A 97 -21.63 -6.78 11.82
N MET A 98 -21.64 -6.41 13.10
CA MET A 98 -22.25 -7.20 14.17
C MET A 98 -23.78 -7.25 14.04
N ASP A 99 -24.40 -6.19 13.53
CA ASP A 99 -25.85 -6.19 13.26
C ASP A 99 -26.22 -6.94 11.97
N ARG A 100 -25.24 -7.22 11.11
CA ARG A 100 -25.43 -7.89 9.83
C ARG A 100 -25.52 -9.42 9.97
N TYR A 101 -25.00 -10.00 11.05
CA TYR A 101 -24.90 -11.45 11.30
C TYR A 101 -25.43 -11.83 12.66
#